data_AF-F9PCS2-F1
#
_entry.id   AF-F9PCS2-F1
#
_cell.length_a   1.000
_cell.length_b   1.000
_cell.length_c   1.000
_cell.angle_alpha   90.00
_cell.angle_beta   90.00
_cell.angle_gamma   90.00
#
_symmetry.space_group_name_H-M   'P 1'
#
loop_
_entity.id
_entity.type
_entity.pdbx_description
1 polymer ?
#
loop_
_entity_poly.entity_id
_entity_poly.type
_entity_poly.pdbx_seq_one_letter_code
_entity_poly.pdbx_strand_id
1 'polypeptide(L)'
;MVTKQELVNGYETEIKYQRHMLENLGRWFSLLFITASIGVVLIYLFHKTFLPLLIFGILLALIGILGMVVFGYGIYRGRINLQKVIDDFNQKLTILN
;
A
#
# COMPACT_ATOMS: atom_id res chain seq x y z
N MET A 1 1.06 26.65 25.26
CA MET A 1 1.91 26.75 24.06
C MET A 1 2.55 25.40 23.84
N VAL A 2 2.50 24.86 22.62
CA VAL A 2 3.27 23.65 22.27
C VAL A 2 4.74 24.03 22.19
N THR A 3 5.61 23.26 22.84
CA THR A 3 7.06 23.50 22.80
C THR A 3 7.65 23.06 21.46
N LYS A 4 8.79 23.64 21.06
CA LYS A 4 9.51 23.22 19.83
C LYS A 4 9.80 21.71 19.84
N GLN A 5 10.14 21.15 21.01
CA GLN A 5 10.41 19.73 21.17
C GLN A 5 9.16 18.87 20.97
N GLU A 6 8.01 19.26 21.55
CA GLU A 6 6.74 18.55 21.35
C GLU A 6 6.32 18.58 19.88
N LEU A 7 6.53 19.71 19.18
CA LEU A 7 6.25 19.84 17.76
C LEU A 7 7.10 18.87 16.94
N VAL A 8 8.42 18.88 17.14
CA VAL A 8 9.36 17.98 16.44
C VAL A 8 9.00 16.51 16.67
N ASN A 9 8.81 16.12 17.94
CA ASN A 9 8.44 14.76 18.30
C ASN A 9 7.12 14.33 17.62
N GLY A 10 6.15 15.24 17.53
CA GLY A 10 4.87 14.98 16.87
C GLY A 10 5.03 14.65 15.37
N TYR A 11 5.80 15.47 14.63
CA TYR A 11 6.05 15.22 13.21
C TYR A 11 6.85 13.95 12.96
N GLU A 12 7.90 13.70 13.73
CA GLU A 12 8.69 12.46 13.58
C GLU A 12 7.84 11.22 13.81
N THR A 13 6.93 11.26 14.79
CA THR A 13 6.00 10.18 15.08
C THR A 13 5.05 9.94 13.91
N GLU A 14 4.44 10.99 13.37
CA GLU A 14 3.51 10.88 12.24
C GLU A 14 4.21 10.41 10.96
N ILE A 15 5.40 10.93 10.66
CA ILE A 15 6.21 10.51 9.51
C ILE A 15 6.55 9.02 9.63
N LYS A 16 6.96 8.55 10.81
CA LYS A 16 7.27 7.14 11.06
C LYS A 16 6.02 6.27 10.89
N TYR A 17 4.88 6.72 11.42
CA TYR A 17 3.60 6.03 11.27
C TYR A 17 3.22 5.87 9.79
N GLN A 18 3.25 6.95 9.03
CA GLN A 18 2.86 6.92 7.62
C GLN A 18 3.83 6.10 6.75
N ARG A 19 5.13 6.12 7.05
CA ARG A 19 6.10 5.22 6.40
C ARG A 19 5.77 3.76 6.67
N HIS A 20 5.51 3.40 7.93
CA HIS A 20 5.15 2.03 8.29
C HIS A 20 3.81 1.58 7.67
N MET A 21 2.84 2.49 7.58
CA MET A 21 1.57 2.24 6.89
C MET A 21 1.79 1.98 5.39
N LEU A 22 2.67 2.73 4.72
CA LEU A 22 3.03 2.49 3.32
C LEU A 22 3.74 1.14 3.12
N GLU A 23 4.61 0.72 4.05
CA GLU A 23 5.21 -0.62 4.03
C GLU A 23 4.16 -1.72 4.14
N ASN A 24 3.17 -1.55 5.02
CA ASN A 24 2.05 -2.48 5.16
C ASN A 24 1.25 -2.58 3.85
N LEU A 25 0.91 -1.44 3.23
CA LEU A 25 0.23 -1.44 1.94
C LEU A 25 1.05 -2.14 0.85
N GLY A 26 2.37 -1.94 0.84
CA GLY A 26 3.29 -2.65 -0.06
C GLY A 26 3.28 -4.16 0.16
N ARG A 27 3.30 -4.63 1.42
CA ARG A 27 3.18 -6.06 1.74
C ARG A 27 1.87 -6.65 1.23
N TRP A 28 0.75 -5.96 1.46
CA TRP A 28 -0.56 -6.40 0.95
C TRP A 28 -0.61 -6.45 -0.58
N PHE A 29 -0.06 -5.44 -1.25
CA PHE A 29 0.06 -5.44 -2.71
C PHE A 29 0.84 -6.66 -3.22
N SER A 30 1.97 -6.99 -2.60
CA SER A 30 2.76 -8.18 -2.96
C SER A 30 2.00 -9.48 -2.76
N LEU A 31 1.25 -9.62 -1.65
CA LEU A 31 0.42 -10.81 -1.41
C LEU A 31 -0.66 -10.96 -2.49
N LEU A 32 -1.32 -9.86 -2.87
CA LEU A 32 -2.34 -9.86 -3.92
C LEU A 32 -1.76 -10.18 -5.29
N PHE A 33 -0.54 -9.72 -5.58
CA PHE A 33 0.19 -10.09 -6.79
C PHE A 33 0.48 -11.60 -6.85
N ILE A 34 0.93 -12.19 -5.75
CA ILE A 34 1.14 -13.65 -5.66
C ILE A 34 -0.20 -14.38 -5.86
N THR A 35 -1.28 -13.93 -5.21
CA THR A 35 -2.62 -14.50 -5.38
C THR A 35 -3.08 -14.45 -6.84
N ALA A 36 -2.93 -13.30 -7.51
CA ALA A 36 -3.27 -13.16 -8.92
C ALA A 36 -2.44 -14.12 -9.79
N SER A 37 -1.13 -14.20 -9.51
CA SER A 37 -0.20 -15.07 -10.26
C SER A 37 -0.57 -16.55 -10.13
N ILE A 38 -0.93 -17.01 -8.94
CA ILE A 38 -1.46 -18.37 -8.72
C ILE A 38 -2.72 -18.59 -9.55
N GLY A 39 -3.64 -17.62 -9.57
CA GLY A 39 -4.84 -17.66 -10.39
C GLY A 39 -4.53 -17.84 -11.88
N VAL A 40 -3.59 -17.06 -12.42
CA VAL A 40 -3.15 -17.15 -13.81
C VAL A 40 -2.54 -18.52 -14.14
N VAL A 41 -1.70 -19.06 -13.25
CA VAL A 41 -1.10 -20.40 -13.44
C VAL A 41 -2.19 -21.49 -13.48
N LEU A 42 -3.18 -21.42 -12.58
CA LEU A 42 -4.30 -22.38 -12.58
C LEU A 42 -5.13 -22.29 -13.87
N ILE A 43 -5.42 -21.07 -14.34
CA ILE A 43 -6.11 -20.88 -15.62
C ILE A 43 -5.30 -21.54 -16.75
N TYR A 44 -4.01 -21.22 -16.85
CA TYR A 44 -3.14 -21.74 -17.89
C TYR A 44 -3.14 -23.28 -17.92
N LEU A 45 -2.95 -23.93 -16.77
CA LEU A 45 -2.85 -25.38 -16.67
C LEU A 45 -4.18 -26.12 -16.87
N PHE A 46 -5.30 -25.54 -16.45
CA PHE A 46 -6.58 -26.26 -16.35
C PHE A 46 -7.70 -25.76 -17.30
N HIS A 47 -7.45 -24.76 -18.15
CA HIS A 47 -8.47 -24.15 -19.02
C HIS A 47 -9.22 -25.12 -19.95
N LYS A 48 -8.68 -26.31 -20.25
CA LYS A 48 -9.32 -27.33 -21.11
C LYS A 48 -9.65 -28.65 -20.40
N THR A 49 -9.22 -28.82 -19.16
CA THR A 49 -9.17 -30.14 -18.49
C THR A 49 -10.08 -30.22 -17.27
N PHE A 50 -10.10 -29.19 -16.43
CA PHE A 50 -10.79 -29.27 -15.15
C PHE A 50 -11.48 -27.96 -14.79
N LEU A 51 -12.78 -27.91 -15.11
CA LEU A 51 -13.62 -26.72 -14.98
C LEU A 51 -13.61 -26.12 -13.55
N PRO A 52 -13.66 -26.89 -12.44
CA PRO A 52 -13.64 -26.29 -11.11
C PRO A 52 -12.34 -25.52 -10.80
N LEU A 53 -11.16 -26.04 -11.19
CA LEU A 53 -9.90 -25.30 -10.99
C LEU A 53 -9.78 -24.09 -11.91
N LEU A 54 -10.35 -24.15 -13.11
CA LEU A 54 -10.44 -22.99 -13.99
C LEU A 54 -11.24 -21.86 -13.33
N ILE A 55 -12.44 -22.16 -12.80
CA ILE A 55 -13.27 -21.17 -12.10
C ILE A 55 -12.54 -20.61 -10.88
N PHE A 56 -11.91 -21.48 -10.08
CA PHE A 56 -11.14 -21.04 -8.93
C PHE A 56 -9.95 -20.13 -9.32
N GLY A 57 -9.23 -20.47 -10.38
CA GLY A 57 -8.14 -19.65 -10.92
C GLY A 57 -8.61 -18.27 -11.37
N ILE A 58 -9.75 -18.19 -12.06
CA ILE A 58 -10.38 -16.92 -12.45
C ILE A 58 -10.72 -16.07 -11.23
N LEU A 59 -11.33 -16.65 -10.19
CA LEU A 59 -11.66 -15.94 -8.96
C LEU A 59 -10.42 -15.38 -8.26
N LEU A 60 -9.36 -16.18 -8.13
CA LEU A 60 -8.09 -15.72 -7.54
C LEU A 60 -7.45 -14.58 -8.35
N ALA A 61 -7.43 -14.70 -9.68
CA ALA A 61 -6.91 -13.66 -10.56
C ALA A 61 -7.68 -12.35 -10.41
N LEU A 62 -9.02 -12.41 -10.41
CA LEU A 62 -9.87 -11.23 -10.23
C LEU A 62 -9.68 -10.57 -8.87
N ILE A 63 -9.69 -11.34 -7.78
CA ILE A 63 -9.49 -10.82 -6.42
C ILE A 63 -8.11 -10.17 -6.30
N GLY A 64 -7.06 -10.82 -6.78
CA GLY A 64 -5.70 -10.29 -6.72
C GLY A 64 -5.56 -8.98 -7.51
N ILE A 65 -6.07 -8.94 -8.75
CA ILE A 65 -6.00 -7.73 -9.61
C ILE A 65 -6.81 -6.57 -9.00
N LEU A 66 -8.06 -6.83 -8.58
CA LEU A 66 -8.90 -5.79 -7.97
C LEU A 66 -8.29 -5.27 -6.68
N GLY A 67 -7.77 -6.16 -5.83
CA GLY A 67 -7.05 -5.78 -4.63
C GLY A 67 -5.83 -4.92 -4.97
N MET A 68 -5.02 -5.31 -5.95
CA MET A 68 -3.84 -4.53 -6.36
C MET A 68 -4.22 -3.12 -6.82
N VAL A 69 -5.35 -2.93 -7.51
CA VAL A 69 -5.83 -1.58 -7.88
C VAL A 69 -6.14 -0.75 -6.64
N VAL A 70 -6.87 -1.31 -5.67
CA VAL A 70 -7.24 -0.61 -4.42
C VAL A 70 -5.99 -0.27 -3.60
N PHE A 71 -5.11 -1.24 -3.36
CA PHE A 71 -3.89 -1.03 -2.58
C PHE A 71 -2.88 -0.14 -3.32
N GLY A 72 -2.77 -0.26 -4.65
CA GLY A 72 -1.94 0.60 -5.47
C GLY A 72 -2.39 2.06 -5.40
N TYR A 73 -3.70 2.32 -5.46
CA TYR A 73 -4.25 3.65 -5.25
C TYR A 73 -3.99 4.16 -3.82
N GLY A 74 -4.14 3.29 -2.81
CA GLY A 74 -3.81 3.59 -1.42
C GLY A 74 -2.34 4.00 -1.25
N ILE A 75 -1.39 3.29 -1.86
CA ILE A 75 0.04 3.61 -1.85
C ILE A 75 0.29 4.97 -2.52
N TYR A 76 -0.31 5.20 -3.68
CA TYR A 76 -0.17 6.47 -4.41
C TYR A 76 -0.62 7.65 -3.55
N ARG A 77 -1.81 7.57 -2.97
CA ARG A 77 -2.35 8.61 -2.07
C ARG A 77 -1.55 8.74 -0.77
N GLY A 78 -1.12 7.63 -0.18
CA GLY A 78 -0.33 7.61 1.04
C GLY A 78 1.02 8.30 0.86
N ARG A 79 1.69 8.12 -0.29
CA ARG A 79 2.95 8.82 -0.60
C ARG A 79 2.77 10.33 -0.69
N ILE A 80 1.68 10.78 -1.33
CA ILE A 80 1.34 12.21 -1.39
C ILE A 80 1.09 12.78 0.00
N ASN A 81 0.37 12.04 0.86
CA ASN A 81 0.10 12.49 2.23
C ASN A 81 1.38 12.58 3.07
N LEU A 82 2.26 11.58 2.96
CA LEU A 82 3.55 11.58 3.65
C LEU A 82 4.41 12.78 3.22
N GLN A 83 4.43 13.08 1.93
CA GLN A 83 5.18 14.23 1.42
C GLN A 83 4.64 15.55 1.99
N LYS A 84 3.32 15.73 2.05
CA LYS A 84 2.70 16.93 2.65
C LYS A 84 3.08 17.12 4.11
N VAL A 85 3.13 16.03 4.90
CA VAL A 85 3.55 16.09 6.31
C VAL A 85 5.01 16.49 6.42
N ILE A 86 5.89 15.94 5.56
CA ILE A 86 7.31 16.30 5.53
C ILE A 86 7.49 17.77 5.12
N ASP A 87 6.77 18.24 4.11
CA ASP A 87 6.87 19.62 3.63
C ASP A 87 6.41 20.62 4.70
N ASP A 88 5.29 20.34 5.37
CA ASP A 88 4.79 21.15 6.49
C ASP A 88 5.75 21.13 7.69
N PHE A 89 6.38 19.98 7.99
CA PHE A 89 7.41 19.88 9.02
C PHE A 89 8.60 20.79 8.72
N ASN A 90 9.13 20.71 7.50
CA ASN A 90 10.27 21.53 7.05
C ASN A 90 9.95 23.02 7.10
N GLN A 91 8.73 23.41 6.70
CA GLN A 91 8.27 24.79 6.78
C GLN A 91 8.25 25.29 8.24
N LYS A 92 7.69 24.51 9.17
CA LYS A 92 7.64 24.89 10.59
C LYS A 92 9.01 24.96 11.25
N LEU A 93 9.92 24.05 10.91
CA LEU A 93 11.31 24.11 11.37
C LEU A 93 12.02 25.39 10.89
N THR A 94 11.77 25.81 9.66
CA THR A 94 12.33 27.05 9.10
C THR A 94 11.82 28.29 9.83
N ILE A 95 10.56 28.30 10.26
CA ILE A 95 9.97 29.42 11.02
C ILE A 95 10.46 29.47 12.48
N LEU A 96 10.80 28.31 13.07
CA LEU A 96 11.21 28.15 14.47
C LEU A 96 12.74 28.24 14.69
N ASN A 97 13.52 28.45 13.64
CA ASN A 97 14.97 28.67 13.66
C ASN A 97 15.26 30.14 13.34
#